data_AF-T2GK69-F1
#
_entry.id   AF-T2GK69-F1
#
_cell.length_a   1.000
_cell.length_b   1.000
_cell.length_c   1.000
_cell.angle_alpha   90.00
_cell.angle_beta   90.00
_cell.angle_gamma   90.00
#
_symmetry.space_group_name_H-M   'P 1'
#
loop_
_entity.id
_entity.type
_entity.pdbx_description
1 polymer ?
#
loop_
_entity_poly.entity_id
_entity_poly.type
_entity_poly.pdbx_seq_one_letter_code
_entity_poly.pdbx_strand_id
1 'polypeptide(L)' 'MSSDLERECAENLMGLVGKRIIDIDFSSYDDECWRIHIRTESEMIVMTFCRDWKCPVVERRDRVK' A
#
# COMPACT_ATOMS: atom_id res chain seq x y z
N MET A 1 -4.65 3.14 24.05
CA MET A 1 -4.94 4.00 22.88
C MET A 1 -4.10 3.53 21.67
N SER A 2 -4.25 2.26 21.27
CA SER A 2 -3.51 1.64 20.13
C SER A 2 -4.43 1.28 18.96
N SER A 3 -5.75 1.45 19.11
CA SER A 3 -6.74 0.83 18.21
C SER A 3 -6.93 1.56 16.87
N ASP A 4 -6.81 2.89 16.86
CA ASP A 4 -7.23 3.65 15.68
C ASP A 4 -6.20 3.58 14.55
N LEU A 5 -4.91 3.58 14.92
CA LEU A 5 -3.81 3.44 13.98
C LEU A 5 -3.77 2.03 13.39
N GLU A 6 -3.78 0.98 14.23
CA GLU A 6 -3.79 -0.41 13.75
C GLU A 6 -4.97 -0.69 12.81
N ARG A 7 -6.15 -0.12 13.10
CA ARG A 7 -7.34 -0.24 12.26
C ARG A 7 -7.14 0.42 10.90
N GLU A 8 -6.67 1.67 10.85
CA GLU A 8 -6.46 2.39 9.58
C GLU A 8 -5.46 1.65 8.68
N CYS A 9 -4.42 1.07 9.27
CA CYS A 9 -3.40 0.35 8.53
C CYS A 9 -3.90 -1.00 8.02
N ALA A 10 -4.71 -1.68 8.84
CA ALA A 10 -5.41 -2.89 8.41
C ALA A 10 -6.42 -2.59 7.29
N GLU A 11 -7.21 -1.52 7.38
CA GLU A 11 -8.21 -1.15 6.37
C GLU A 11 -7.60 -0.95 4.97
N ASN A 12 -6.40 -0.38 4.91
CA ASN A 12 -5.67 -0.20 3.67
C ASN A 12 -5.31 -1.54 2.99
N LEU A 13 -4.88 -2.54 3.77
CA LEU A 13 -4.58 -3.88 3.27
C LEU A 13 -5.86 -4.69 2.99
N MET A 14 -6.90 -4.52 3.81
CA MET A 14 -8.19 -5.18 3.63
C MET A 14 -8.86 -4.79 2.31
N GLY A 15 -8.55 -3.62 1.77
CA GLY A 15 -8.98 -3.20 0.43
C GLY A 15 -8.49 -4.10 -0.71
N LEU A 16 -7.50 -4.96 -0.49
CA LEU A 16 -7.02 -5.95 -1.46
C LEU A 16 -7.78 -7.28 -1.40
N VAL A 17 -8.52 -7.54 -0.32
CA VAL A 17 -9.26 -8.80 -0.16
C VAL A 17 -10.29 -8.95 -1.28
N GLY A 18 -10.26 -10.11 -1.95
CA GLY A 18 -11.14 -10.39 -3.09
C GLY A 18 -10.67 -9.77 -4.42
N LYS A 19 -9.60 -8.98 -4.42
CA LYS A 19 -9.01 -8.46 -5.67
C LYS A 19 -7.96 -9.44 -6.20
N ARG A 20 -7.93 -9.59 -7.53
CA ARG A 20 -6.88 -10.35 -8.20
C ARG A 20 -5.65 -9.48 -8.38
N ILE A 21 -4.55 -9.90 -7.75
CA ILE A 21 -3.23 -9.29 -7.93
C ILE A 21 -2.61 -9.83 -9.22
N ILE A 22 -2.20 -8.93 -10.09
CA ILE A 22 -1.49 -9.23 -11.34
C ILE A 22 0.02 -9.27 -11.09
N ASP A 23 0.51 -8.28 -10.35
CA ASP A 23 1.95 -8.01 -10.22
C ASP A 23 2.25 -7.27 -8.91
N ILE A 24 3.43 -7.50 -8.36
CA ILE A 24 3.94 -6.83 -7.17
C ILE A 24 5.39 -6.43 -7.43
N ASP A 25 5.69 -5.14 -7.32
CA ASP A 25 7.04 -4.60 -7.47
C ASP A 25 7.49 -3.87 -6.20
N PHE A 26 8.80 -3.91 -5.96
CA PHE A 26 9.43 -3.32 -4.79
C PHE A 26 10.56 -2.38 -5.20
N SER A 27 10.53 -1.15 -4.68
CA SER A 27 11.54 -0.14 -4.98
C SER A 27 11.92 0.68 -3.76
N SER A 28 13.17 1.11 -3.68
CA SER A 28 13.58 2.17 -2.76
C SER A 28 13.00 3.51 -3.22
N TYR A 29 12.43 4.29 -2.30
CA TYR A 29 12.00 5.65 -2.58
C TYR A 29 13.06 6.67 -2.16
N ASP A 30 13.66 6.47 -0.99
CA ASP A 30 14.81 7.18 -0.46
C ASP A 30 15.63 6.24 0.45
N ASP A 31 16.60 6.76 1.21
CA ASP A 31 17.53 5.97 2.04
C ASP A 31 16.84 5.22 3.20
N GLU A 32 15.63 5.61 3.60
CA GLU A 32 14.92 5.05 4.75
C GLU A 32 13.50 4.58 4.45
N CYS A 33 13.04 4.79 3.21
CA CYS A 33 11.70 4.50 2.76
C CYS A 33 11.67 3.61 1.51
N TRP A 34 10.67 2.75 1.46
CA TRP A 34 10.43 1.83 0.38
C TRP A 34 9.00 1.91 -0.12
N ARG A 35 8.80 1.52 -1.38
CA ARG A 35 7.52 1.45 -2.04
C ARG A 35 7.23 0.04 -2.51
N ILE A 36 6.05 -0.45 -2.15
CA ILE A 36 5.44 -1.63 -2.77
C ILE A 36 4.38 -1.14 -3.75
N HIS A 37 4.53 -1.51 -5.01
CA HIS A 37 3.54 -1.29 -6.05
C HIS A 37 2.74 -2.57 -6.25
N ILE A 38 1.46 -2.58 -5.88
CA ILE A 38 0.55 -3.71 -6.05
C ILE A 38 -0.38 -3.39 -7.21
N ARG A 39 -0.24 -4.15 -8.29
CA ARG A 39 -1.07 -3.98 -9.49
C ARG A 39 -2.17 -5.02 -9.49
N THR A 40 -3.41 -4.54 -9.56
CA THR A 40 -4.60 -5.38 -9.75
C THR A 40 -5.14 -5.20 -11.17
N GLU A 41 -6.22 -5.91 -11.52
CA GLU A 41 -6.89 -5.72 -12.81
C GLU A 41 -7.42 -4.28 -13.00
N SER A 42 -7.96 -3.67 -11.95
CA SER A 42 -8.67 -2.39 -12.01
C SER A 42 -7.86 -1.19 -11.51
N GLU A 43 -6.92 -1.39 -10.61
CA GLU A 43 -6.20 -0.30 -9.93
C GLU A 43 -4.74 -0.66 -9.63
N MET A 44 -3.94 0.35 -9.36
CA MET A 44 -2.63 0.22 -8.75
C MET A 44 -2.66 0.82 -7.34
N ILE A 45 -2.24 0.03 -6.36
CA ILE A 45 -2.02 0.49 -4.99
C ILE A 45 -0.53 0.71 -4.80
N VAL A 46 -0.14 1.86 -4.28
CA VAL A 46 1.24 2.17 -3.90
C VAL A 46 1.30 2.34 -2.40
N MET A 47 2.06 1.48 -1.73
CA MET A 47 2.28 1.54 -0.29
C MET A 47 3.69 2.07 -0.04
N THR A 48 3.81 3.25 0.57
CA THR A 48 5.09 3.81 1.01
C THR A 48 5.27 3.55 2.50
N PHE A 49 6.36 2.91 2.89
CA PHE A 49 6.72 2.70 4.28
C PHE A 49 8.14 3.18 4.55
N CYS A 50 8.34 3.78 5.71
CA CYS A 50 9.65 4.24 6.17
C CYS A 50 10.00 3.55 7.49
N ARG A 51 11.29 3.45 7.80
CA ARG A 51 11.79 2.76 9.00
C ARG A 51 11.11 3.22 10.30
N ASP A 52 10.88 4.52 10.43
CA ASP A 52 10.33 5.13 11.65
C ASP A 52 8.80 5.29 11.61
N TRP A 53 8.16 4.87 10.52
CA TRP A 53 6.71 4.95 10.41
C TRP A 53 6.04 3.73 11.03
N LYS A 54 5.08 3.99 11.89
CA LYS A 54 4.23 2.94 12.46
C LYS A 54 3.34 2.28 11.40
N CYS A 55 3.01 3.00 10.34
CA CYS A 55 2.16 2.52 9.25
C CYS A 55 2.52 3.10 7.89
N PRO A 56 2.28 2.33 6.80
CA PRO A 56 2.50 2.80 5.46
C PRO A 56 1.45 3.85 5.04
N VAL A 57 1.89 4.84 4.27
CA VAL A 57 0.99 5.71 3.51
C VAL A 57 0.58 4.98 2.24
N VAL A 58 -0.72 5.02 1.92
CA VAL A 58 -1.29 4.28 0.79
C VAL A 58 -1.92 5.22 -0.22
N GLU A 59 -1.46 5.13 -1.46
CA GLU A 59 -2.04 5.81 -2.61
C GLU A 59 -2.76 4.80 -3.50
N ARG A 60 -3.97 5.15 -3.96
CA ARG A 60 -4.71 4.36 -4.95
C ARG A 60 -4.79 5.13 -6.25
N ARG A 61 -4.33 4.50 -7.33
CA ARG A 61 -4.33 5.07 -8.67
C ARG A 61 -5.21 4.19 -9.55
N ASP A 62 -6.31 4.76 -10.01
CA ASP A 62 -7.14 4.09 -11.01
C ASP A 62 -6.33 3.88 -12.28
N ARG A 63 -6.51 2.71 -12.91
CA ARG A 63 -6.05 2.56 -14.28
C ARG A 63 -6.94 3.44 -15.15
N VAL A 64 -6.44 4.62 -15.52
CA VAL A 64 -7.05 5.39 -16.62
C VAL A 64 -7.10 4.45 -17.82
N LYS A 65 -8.33 4.18 -18.28
CA LYS A 65 -8.63 3.29 -19.42
C LYS A 65 -7.94 3.76 -20.69
#